data_AF-A0A831JUN1-F1
#
_entry.id   AF-A0A831JUN1-F1
#
_cell.length_a   1.000
_cell.length_b   1.000
_cell.length_c   1.000
_cell.angle_alpha   90.00
_cell.angle_beta   90.00
_cell.angle_gamma   90.00
#
_symmetry.space_group_name_H-M   'P 1'
#
loop_
_entity.id
_entity.type
_entity.pdbx_description
1 polymer ?
#
loop_
_entity_poly.entity_id
_entity_poly.type
_entity_poly.pdbx_seq_one_letter_code
_entity_poly.pdbx_strand_id
1 'polypeptide(L)'
;MKVVYSERYLEHRHAGYHPERPERLLSIVEGLRSVGMWEEELLLTPKAASAEELHLVHSEEHVRRIKDFGVGWMDPDTFHDTETYDIALLAA
;
A
#
# COMPACT_ATOMS: atom_id res chain seq x y z
N MET A 1 21.86 -0.19 -1.91
CA MET A 1 20.43 -0.24 -2.30
C MET A 1 19.59 -0.21 -1.03
N LYS A 2 18.37 0.30 -1.06
CA LYS A 2 17.45 0.27 0.09
C LYS A 2 16.11 -0.27 -0.37
N VAL A 3 15.37 -0.91 0.53
CA VAL A 3 14.01 -1.41 0.30
C VAL A 3 13.10 -0.75 1.33
N VAL A 4 12.04 -0.09 0.88
CA VAL A 4 11.02 0.50 1.76
C VAL A 4 9.91 -0.52 1.93
N TYR A 5 9.58 -0.89 3.15
CA TYR A 5 8.60 -1.93 3.42
C TYR A 5 7.87 -1.73 4.74
N SER A 6 6.58 -2.04 4.74
CA SER A 6 5.75 -2.20 5.93
C SER A 6 4.96 -3.50 5.82
N GLU A 7 4.89 -4.27 6.90
CA GLU A 7 4.04 -5.47 6.95
C GLU A 7 2.55 -5.14 6.76
N ARG A 8 2.15 -3.91 7.10
CA ARG A 8 0.78 -3.41 6.87
C ARG A 8 0.37 -3.40 5.41
N TYR A 9 1.31 -3.42 4.45
CA TYR A 9 0.96 -3.57 3.04
C TYR A 9 0.21 -4.88 2.74
N LEU A 10 0.33 -5.89 3.61
CA LEU A 10 -0.38 -7.17 3.51
C LEU A 10 -1.83 -7.11 4.02
N GLU A 11 -2.22 -6.00 4.64
CA GLU A 11 -3.56 -5.78 5.19
C GLU A 11 -4.55 -5.26 4.12
N HIS A 12 -4.06 -4.72 3.00
CA HIS A 12 -4.89 -4.33 1.88
C HIS A 12 -5.35 -5.57 1.11
N ARG A 13 -6.65 -5.85 1.16
CA ARG A 13 -7.24 -7.10 0.68
C ARG A 13 -8.47 -6.82 -0.18
N HIS A 14 -8.48 -7.45 -1.34
CA HIS A 14 -9.65 -7.47 -2.21
C HIS A 14 -10.68 -8.51 -1.74
N ALA A 15 -11.95 -8.24 -2.06
CA ALA A 15 -12.98 -9.26 -1.99
C ALA A 15 -12.82 -10.26 -3.15
N GLY A 16 -12.56 -11.53 -2.82
CA GLY A 16 -12.38 -12.58 -3.83
C GLY A 16 -10.97 -12.62 -4.41
N TYR A 17 -10.84 -13.13 -5.64
CA TYR A 17 -9.55 -13.22 -6.31
C TYR A 17 -9.21 -11.89 -7.01
N HIS A 18 -8.01 -11.37 -6.75
CA HIS A 18 -7.42 -10.25 -7.48
C HIS A 18 -5.92 -10.53 -7.73
N PRO A 19 -5.35 -10.13 -8.89
CA PRO A 19 -3.91 -10.26 -9.13
C PRO A 19 -3.03 -9.51 -8.13
N GLU A 20 -3.53 -8.38 -7.60
CA GLU A 20 -2.82 -7.52 -6.62
C GLU A 20 -3.08 -7.95 -5.16
N ARG A 21 -3.09 -9.26 -4.92
CA ARG A 21 -3.24 -9.84 -3.58
C ARG A 21 -1.93 -9.85 -2.78
N PRO A 22 -1.98 -9.89 -1.43
CA PRO A 22 -0.78 -9.89 -0.57
C PRO A 22 0.28 -10.95 -0.91
N GLU A 23 -0.12 -12.11 -1.42
CA GLU A 23 0.79 -13.19 -1.81
C GLU A 23 1.76 -12.80 -2.92
N ARG A 24 1.37 -11.83 -3.78
CA ARG A 24 2.26 -11.28 -4.81
C ARG A 24 3.42 -10.53 -4.16
N LEU A 25 3.14 -9.71 -3.15
CA LEU A 25 4.17 -8.99 -2.39
C LEU A 25 5.05 -9.97 -1.60
N LEU A 26 4.46 -10.94 -0.91
CA LEU A 26 5.22 -11.97 -0.19
C LEU A 26 6.19 -12.73 -1.11
N SER A 27 5.77 -13.05 -2.33
CA SER A 27 6.63 -13.72 -3.31
C SER A 27 7.85 -12.86 -3.70
N ILE A 28 7.68 -11.53 -3.80
CA ILE A 28 8.78 -10.60 -4.05
C ILE A 28 9.72 -10.55 -2.85
N VAL A 29 9.18 -10.49 -1.63
CA VAL A 29 9.95 -10.50 -0.38
C VAL A 29 10.80 -11.78 -0.28
N GLU A 30 10.22 -12.95 -0.55
CA GLU A 30 10.97 -14.22 -0.59
C GLU A 30 12.07 -14.22 -1.65
N GLY A 31 11.79 -13.67 -2.84
CA GLY A 31 12.79 -13.47 -3.88
C GLY A 31 13.97 -12.63 -3.39
N LEU A 32 13.71 -11.49 -2.75
CA LEU A 32 14.74 -10.61 -2.19
C LEU A 32 15.55 -11.28 -1.07
N ARG A 33 14.88 -12.04 -0.19
CA ARG A 33 15.54 -12.85 0.85
C ARG A 33 16.51 -13.87 0.23
N SER A 34 16.09 -14.56 -0.83
CA SER A 34 16.90 -15.61 -1.47
C SER A 34 18.23 -15.13 -2.06
N VAL A 35 18.35 -13.83 -2.34
CA VAL A 35 19.56 -13.21 -2.92
C VAL A 35 20.29 -12.29 -1.94
N GLY A 36 19.91 -12.29 -0.65
CA GLY A 36 20.55 -11.47 0.39
C GLY A 36 20.25 -9.97 0.26
N MET A 37 19.08 -9.61 -0.30
CA MET A 37 18.65 -8.21 -0.50
C MET A 37 17.54 -7.79 0.49
N TRP A 38 17.35 -8.57 1.55
CA TRP A 38 16.35 -8.35 2.60
C TRP A 38 16.98 -8.29 4.01
N GLU A 39 18.15 -7.68 4.12
CA GLU A 39 18.85 -7.49 5.40
C GLU A 39 18.33 -6.25 6.14
N GLU A 40 18.39 -6.24 7.47
CA GLU A 40 17.86 -5.14 8.30
C GLU A 40 18.47 -3.78 7.92
N GLU A 41 19.77 -3.74 7.60
CA GLU A 41 20.45 -2.50 7.19
C GLU A 41 19.98 -2.00 5.83
N LEU A 42 19.28 -2.81 5.03
CA LEU A 42 18.73 -2.43 3.73
C LEU A 42 17.28 -1.97 3.84
N LEU A 43 16.57 -2.33 4.92
CA LEU A 43 15.16 -2.05 5.11
C LEU A 43 14.92 -0.66 5.70
N LEU A 44 13.91 0.03 5.18
CA LEU A 44 13.41 1.30 5.70
C LEU A 44 11.91 1.18 5.95
N THR A 45 11.48 1.56 7.15
CA THR A 45 10.04 1.67 7.46
C THR A 45 9.50 2.96 6.84
N PRO A 46 8.42 2.90 6.04
CA PRO A 46 7.77 4.09 5.51
C PRO A 46 7.14 4.92 6.64
N LYS A 47 6.92 6.20 6.35
CA LYS A 47 6.07 7.07 7.18
C LYS A 47 4.80 7.35 6.40
N ALA A 48 3.69 7.48 7.11
CA ALA A 48 2.45 7.91 6.49
C ALA A 48 2.63 9.32 5.91
N ALA A 49 2.23 9.51 4.66
CA ALA A 49 2.21 10.82 4.02
C ALA A 49 1.29 11.78 4.77
N SER A 50 1.74 13.02 4.91
CA SER A 50 0.95 14.12 5.44
C SER A 50 -0.08 14.62 4.43
N ALA A 51 -1.11 15.34 4.90
CA ALA A 51 -2.10 15.94 4.01
C ALA A 51 -1.42 16.94 3.04
N GLU A 52 -0.44 17.69 3.53
CA GLU A 52 0.33 18.64 2.75
C GLU A 52 1.10 17.95 1.61
N GLU A 53 1.72 16.79 1.87
CA GLU A 53 2.43 16.00 0.86
C GLU A 53 1.47 15.44 -0.19
N LEU A 54 0.31 14.90 0.23
CA LEU A 54 -0.71 14.42 -0.72
C LEU A 54 -1.22 15.55 -1.63
N HIS A 55 -1.38 16.76 -1.09
CA HIS A 55 -1.88 17.92 -1.84
C HIS A 55 -0.88 18.50 -2.85
N LEU A 56 0.38 18.03 -2.86
CA LEU A 56 1.32 18.35 -3.94
C LEU A 56 0.87 17.78 -5.29
N VAL A 57 0.10 16.69 -5.30
CA VAL A 57 -0.29 15.96 -6.52
C VAL A 57 -1.78 15.60 -6.58
N HIS A 58 -2.51 15.66 -5.47
CA HIS A 58 -3.94 15.34 -5.40
C HIS A 58 -4.78 16.51 -4.90
N SER A 59 -5.97 16.70 -5.48
CA SER A 59 -6.94 17.67 -4.96
C SER A 59 -7.49 17.24 -3.59
N GLU A 60 -7.91 18.22 -2.78
CA GLU A 60 -8.60 17.94 -1.51
C GLU A 60 -9.83 17.05 -1.69
N GLU A 61 -10.61 17.30 -2.74
CA GLU A 61 -11.78 16.48 -3.09
C GLU A 61 -11.40 15.03 -3.35
N HIS A 62 -10.30 14.77 -4.06
CA HIS A 62 -9.84 13.42 -4.34
C HIS A 62 -9.44 12.68 -3.05
N VAL A 63 -8.59 13.31 -2.23
CA VAL A 63 -8.13 12.70 -0.96
C VAL A 63 -9.32 12.38 -0.06
N ARG A 64 -10.28 13.30 0.05
CA ARG A 64 -11.51 13.10 0.81
C ARG A 64 -12.36 11.96 0.25
N ARG A 65 -12.51 11.90 -1.08
CA ARG A 65 -13.28 10.83 -1.74
C ARG A 65 -12.71 9.45 -1.43
N ILE A 66 -11.38 9.27 -1.44
CA ILE A 66 -10.76 7.99 -1.09
C ILE A 66 -10.99 7.69 0.40
N LYS A 67 -10.72 8.65 1.29
CA LYS A 67 -10.91 8.49 2.73
C LYS A 67 -12.34 8.10 3.12
N ASP A 68 -13.33 8.71 2.48
CA ASP A 68 -14.74 8.58 2.83
C ASP A 68 -15.45 7.48 2.00
N PHE A 69 -14.74 6.74 1.14
CA PHE A 69 -15.36 5.81 0.17
C PHE A 69 -16.11 4.64 0.83
N GLY A 70 -15.58 4.08 1.92
CA GLY A 70 -16.10 2.88 2.58
C GLY A 70 -15.60 1.58 1.93
N VAL A 71 -16.31 0.47 2.13
CA VAL A 71 -15.91 -0.83 1.57
C VAL A 71 -16.62 -1.09 0.23
N GLY A 72 -15.88 -1.40 -0.83
CA GLY A 72 -16.46 -1.77 -2.11
C GLY A 72 -15.55 -1.53 -3.31
N TRP A 73 -16.10 -1.74 -4.49
CA TRP A 73 -15.42 -1.47 -5.75
C TRP A 73 -15.56 0.01 -6.12
N MET A 74 -14.45 0.74 -6.12
CA MET A 74 -14.40 2.15 -6.54
C MET A 74 -14.53 2.27 -8.05
N ASP A 75 -13.98 1.31 -8.77
CA ASP A 75 -14.09 1.11 -10.20
C ASP A 75 -13.97 -0.41 -10.50
N PRO A 76 -13.97 -0.85 -11.78
CA PRO A 76 -13.90 -2.27 -12.12
C PRO A 76 -12.64 -3.02 -11.65
N ASP A 77 -11.58 -2.33 -11.21
CA ASP A 77 -10.27 -2.90 -10.85
C ASP A 77 -9.88 -2.57 -9.38
N THR A 78 -10.29 -1.41 -8.89
CA THR A 78 -9.91 -0.92 -7.56
C THR A 78 -10.94 -1.30 -6.49
N PHE A 79 -10.61 -2.28 -5.64
CA PHE A 79 -11.37 -2.55 -4.42
C PHE A 79 -10.80 -1.73 -3.26
N HIS A 80 -11.70 -1.11 -2.50
CA HIS A 80 -11.38 -0.37 -1.30
C HIS A 80 -11.94 -1.14 -0.10
N ASP A 81 -11.09 -1.48 0.86
CA ASP A 81 -11.46 -2.07 2.14
C ASP A 81 -11.36 -1.05 3.29
N THR A 82 -11.49 -1.50 4.53
CA THR A 82 -11.42 -0.62 5.71
C THR A 82 -10.03 -0.07 5.99
N GLU A 83 -8.97 -0.75 5.56
CA GLU A 83 -7.58 -0.37 5.85
C GLU A 83 -6.92 0.39 4.68
N THR A 84 -7.55 0.37 3.51
CA THR A 84 -6.99 0.85 2.23
C THR A 84 -6.47 2.28 2.33
N TYR A 85 -7.22 3.21 2.92
CA TYR A 85 -6.78 4.58 3.07
C TYR A 85 -5.50 4.69 3.90
N ASP A 86 -5.46 4.06 5.08
CA ASP A 86 -4.30 4.13 5.98
C ASP A 86 -3.06 3.45 5.38
N ILE A 87 -3.25 2.37 4.63
CA ILE A 87 -2.17 1.67 3.93
C ILE A 87 -1.66 2.50 2.75
N ALA A 88 -2.55 3.14 2.00
CA ALA A 88 -2.18 4.03 0.90
C ALA A 88 -1.32 5.20 1.41
N LEU A 89 -1.59 5.73 2.61
CA LEU A 89 -0.73 6.74 3.22
C LEU A 89 0.70 6.24 3.47
N LEU A 90 0.88 4.96 3.81
CA LEU A 90 2.20 4.36 4.00
C LEU A 90 2.92 4.07 2.67
N ALA A 91 2.21 4.08 1.54
CA ALA A 91 2.74 3.72 0.22
C ALA A 91 2.94 4.93 -0.71
N ALA A 92 2.50 6.13 -0.30
CA ALA A 92 2.52 7.37 -1.07
C ALA A 92 3.89 8.05 -1.15
#